data_AF-A0A7V2CXW7-F1
#
_entry.id   AF-A0A7V2CXW7-F1
#
_cell.length_a   1.000
_cell.length_b   1.000
_cell.length_c   1.000
_cell.angle_alpha   90.00
_cell.angle_beta   90.00
_cell.angle_gamma   90.00
#
_symmetry.space_group_name_H-M   'P 1'
#
loop_
_entity.id
_entity.type
_entity.pdbx_description
1 polymer ?
#
loop_
_entity_poly.entity_id
_entity_poly.type
_entity_poly.pdbx_seq_one_letter_code
_entity_poly.pdbx_strand_id
1 'polypeptide(L)'
;MPDPLSPQESLLNLPDPKEADRLDDEVQRAQEQLLALKRQQEQIERQKRELEELSRKQTELEEGRADLMEKLTRAIVVIDRETQETQRRYEQLQTTRESFQRHLGILDTINPKAWDKAALPRELSRSLGELDEARVEYEKGRSRLNAQAAAQMVEPDSAATVEAGGFEAEPQNFAYWLKAGLAFTLPLTVAAFLIFIALVLLATAR
;
A
#
# COMPACT_ATOMS: atom_id res chain seq x y z
N MET A 1 -7.86 89.84 -64.16
CA MET A 1 -7.07 90.23 -62.98
C MET A 1 -7.71 89.58 -61.76
N PRO A 2 -6.96 88.83 -60.93
CA PRO A 2 -7.43 88.13 -59.74
C PRO A 2 -7.18 88.94 -58.45
N ASP A 3 -7.93 88.62 -57.38
CA ASP A 3 -7.60 88.61 -55.92
C ASP A 3 -8.83 88.96 -55.03
N PRO A 4 -8.87 88.61 -53.72
CA PRO A 4 -8.81 87.27 -53.13
C PRO A 4 -9.77 87.13 -51.90
N LEU A 5 -9.75 85.99 -51.20
CA LEU A 5 -10.24 85.81 -49.80
C LEU A 5 -11.76 85.97 -49.50
N SER A 6 -12.46 84.83 -49.38
CA SER A 6 -13.49 84.68 -48.35
C SER A 6 -13.30 83.37 -47.59
N PRO A 7 -12.49 83.38 -46.51
CA PRO A 7 -12.51 82.36 -45.48
C PRO A 7 -13.44 82.83 -44.35
N GLN A 8 -14.76 82.57 -44.44
CA GLN A 8 -15.68 82.99 -43.37
C GLN A 8 -17.11 82.39 -43.42
N GLU A 9 -17.28 81.09 -43.65
CA GLU A 9 -18.56 80.41 -43.32
C GLU A 9 -18.34 79.06 -42.62
N SER A 10 -17.36 79.01 -41.71
CA SER A 10 -17.43 78.14 -40.54
C SER A 10 -17.73 79.00 -39.33
N LEU A 11 -18.86 79.72 -39.38
CA LEU A 11 -19.45 80.30 -38.20
C LEU A 11 -19.85 79.13 -37.29
N LEU A 12 -19.14 79.05 -36.16
CA LEU A 12 -19.54 78.39 -34.92
C LEU A 12 -20.86 77.61 -35.02
N ASN A 13 -20.77 76.35 -35.43
CA ASN A 13 -21.75 75.36 -35.01
C ASN A 13 -21.42 75.05 -33.53
N LEU A 14 -21.68 76.03 -32.66
CA LEU A 14 -21.72 75.79 -31.22
C LEU A 14 -22.99 74.96 -31.02
N PRO A 15 -22.90 73.74 -30.47
CA PRO A 15 -24.10 72.97 -30.16
C PRO A 15 -25.03 73.84 -29.32
N ASP A 16 -26.31 73.87 -29.69
CA ASP A 16 -27.33 74.65 -28.99
C ASP A 16 -27.24 74.30 -27.49
N PRO A 17 -27.23 75.25 -26.54
CA PRO A 17 -27.08 74.95 -25.11
C PRO A 17 -28.07 73.88 -24.59
N LYS A 18 -29.22 73.70 -25.25
CA LYS A 18 -30.19 72.63 -24.97
C LYS A 18 -29.77 71.24 -25.48
N GLU A 19 -28.95 71.18 -26.53
CA GLU A 19 -28.36 69.94 -27.03
C GLU A 19 -27.16 69.51 -26.18
N ALA A 20 -26.38 70.47 -25.67
CA ALA A 20 -25.30 70.20 -24.71
C ALA A 20 -25.82 69.59 -23.39
N ASP A 21 -26.88 70.16 -22.81
CA ASP A 21 -27.54 69.61 -21.61
C ASP A 21 -28.09 68.18 -21.84
N ARG A 22 -28.65 67.91 -23.03
CA ARG A 22 -29.17 66.58 -23.38
C ARG A 22 -28.07 65.53 -23.55
N LEU A 23 -26.93 65.94 -24.12
CA LEU A 23 -25.73 65.10 -24.23
C LEU A 23 -25.14 64.77 -22.86
N ASP A 24 -25.10 65.74 -21.94
CA ASP A 24 -24.65 65.51 -20.57
C ASP A 24 -25.58 64.57 -19.80
N ASP A 25 -26.91 64.71 -19.94
CA ASP A 25 -27.90 63.78 -19.39
C ASP A 25 -27.76 62.35 -19.95
N GLU A 26 -27.49 62.21 -21.26
CA GLU A 26 -27.31 60.93 -21.92
C GLU A 26 -25.99 60.26 -21.51
N VAL A 27 -24.93 61.04 -21.35
CA VAL A 27 -23.63 60.60 -20.80
C VAL A 27 -23.75 60.20 -19.34
N GLN A 28 -24.50 60.95 -18.52
CA GLN A 28 -24.79 60.57 -17.13
C GLN A 28 -25.54 59.25 -17.05
N ARG A 29 -26.61 59.07 -17.84
CA ARG A 29 -27.36 57.81 -17.90
C ARG A 29 -26.49 56.65 -18.37
N ALA A 30 -25.64 56.86 -19.38
CA ALA A 30 -24.70 55.85 -19.85
C ALA A 30 -23.66 55.49 -18.77
N GLN A 31 -23.16 56.47 -18.02
CA GLN A 31 -22.25 56.24 -16.88
C GLN A 31 -22.93 55.46 -15.75
N GLU A 32 -24.17 55.80 -15.40
CA GLU A 32 -24.95 55.08 -14.39
C GLU A 32 -25.20 53.62 -14.81
N GLN A 33 -25.56 53.40 -16.08
CA GLN A 33 -25.74 52.06 -16.65
C GLN A 33 -24.43 51.26 -16.64
N LEU A 34 -23.30 51.90 -16.98
CA LEU A 34 -21.97 51.28 -16.88
C LEU A 34 -21.64 50.87 -15.45
N LEU A 35 -21.98 51.71 -14.47
CA LEU A 35 -21.73 51.45 -13.06
C LEU A 35 -22.61 50.31 -12.53
N ALA A 36 -23.87 50.25 -12.96
CA ALA A 36 -24.79 49.14 -12.67
C ALA A 36 -24.31 47.83 -13.27
N LEU A 37 -23.92 47.84 -14.56
CA LEU A 37 -23.35 46.68 -15.26
C LEU A 37 -22.06 46.19 -14.59
N LYS A 38 -21.18 47.11 -14.16
CA LYS A 38 -19.93 46.77 -13.47
C LYS A 38 -20.18 46.11 -12.11
N ARG A 39 -21.15 46.59 -11.33
CA ARG A 39 -21.58 45.94 -10.08
C ARG A 39 -22.14 44.55 -10.33
N GLN A 40 -22.96 44.40 -11.36
CA GLN A 40 -23.54 43.11 -11.73
C GLN A 40 -22.46 42.13 -12.20
N GLN A 41 -21.49 42.59 -12.98
CA GLN A 41 -20.31 41.81 -13.39
C GLN A 41 -19.51 41.33 -12.17
N GLU A 42 -19.24 42.22 -11.22
CA GLU A 42 -18.49 41.87 -10.01
C GLU A 42 -19.23 40.84 -9.14
N GLN A 43 -20.56 40.92 -9.08
CA GLN A 43 -21.40 39.98 -8.36
C GLN A 43 -21.43 38.60 -9.04
N ILE A 44 -21.52 38.57 -10.37
CA ILE A 44 -21.43 37.35 -11.17
C ILE A 44 -20.03 36.71 -11.02
N GLU A 45 -18.95 37.49 -11.03
CA GLU A 45 -17.61 36.98 -10.81
C GLU A 45 -17.44 36.34 -9.43
N ARG A 46 -18.00 36.95 -8.37
CA ARG A 46 -17.97 36.37 -7.02
C ARG A 46 -18.72 35.03 -6.98
N GLN A 47 -19.94 34.98 -7.52
CA GLN A 47 -20.72 33.75 -7.61
C GLN A 47 -20.01 32.66 -8.42
N LYS A 48 -19.34 33.04 -9.50
CA LYS A 48 -18.54 32.12 -10.32
C LYS A 48 -17.38 31.54 -9.50
N ARG A 49 -16.64 32.36 -8.76
CA ARG A 49 -15.54 31.88 -7.91
C ARG A 49 -16.03 30.92 -6.82
N GLU A 50 -17.14 31.24 -6.16
CA GLU A 50 -17.74 30.37 -5.15
C GLU A 50 -18.17 29.01 -5.75
N LEU A 51 -18.79 29.01 -6.93
CA LEU A 51 -19.16 27.79 -7.64
C LEU A 51 -17.94 26.97 -8.09
N GLU A 52 -16.87 27.62 -8.56
CA GLU A 52 -15.63 26.95 -8.94
C GLU A 52 -14.96 26.30 -7.72
N GLU A 53 -14.94 26.97 -6.56
CA GLU A 53 -14.42 26.39 -5.32
C GLU A 53 -15.25 25.20 -4.84
N LEU A 54 -16.59 25.30 -4.89
CA LEU A 54 -17.47 24.19 -4.53
C LEU A 54 -17.31 23.00 -5.50
N SER A 55 -17.24 23.28 -6.80
CA SER A 55 -17.00 22.25 -7.82
C SER A 55 -15.67 21.56 -7.57
N ARG A 56 -14.61 22.32 -7.26
CA ARG A 56 -13.29 21.74 -6.96
C ARG A 56 -13.34 20.83 -5.73
N LYS A 57 -13.99 21.27 -4.64
CA LYS A 57 -14.15 20.47 -3.42
C LYS A 57 -14.97 19.21 -3.68
N GLN A 58 -16.00 19.30 -4.52
CA GLN A 58 -16.80 18.15 -4.91
C GLN A 58 -15.96 17.13 -5.69
N THR A 59 -15.17 17.58 -6.67
CA THR A 59 -14.27 16.70 -7.42
C THR A 59 -13.23 16.04 -6.51
N GLU A 60 -12.58 16.80 -5.63
CA GLU A 60 -11.60 16.26 -4.67
C GLU A 60 -12.24 15.21 -3.74
N LEU A 61 -13.46 15.46 -3.28
CA LEU A 61 -14.20 14.50 -2.47
C LEU A 61 -14.56 13.22 -3.26
N GLU A 62 -15.03 13.36 -4.49
CA GLU A 62 -15.42 12.23 -5.33
C GLU A 62 -14.21 11.36 -5.69
N GLU A 63 -13.09 11.99 -6.08
CA GLU A 63 -11.82 11.31 -6.35
C GLU A 63 -11.27 10.63 -5.10
N GLY A 64 -11.18 11.35 -3.98
CA GLY A 64 -10.70 10.79 -2.71
C GLY A 64 -11.58 9.65 -2.19
N ARG A 65 -12.90 9.75 -2.37
CA ARG A 65 -13.83 8.67 -2.01
C ARG A 65 -13.62 7.44 -2.88
N ALA A 66 -13.43 7.61 -4.18
CA ALA A 66 -13.20 6.51 -5.11
C ALA A 66 -11.87 5.80 -4.80
N ASP A 67 -10.79 6.54 -4.59
CA ASP A 67 -9.47 6.02 -4.23
C ASP A 67 -9.51 5.23 -2.91
N LEU A 68 -10.12 5.80 -1.86
CA LEU A 68 -10.25 5.11 -0.58
C LEU A 68 -11.15 3.87 -0.70
N MET A 69 -12.22 3.92 -1.49
CA MET A 69 -13.08 2.75 -1.70
C MET A 69 -12.31 1.61 -2.37
N GLU A 70 -11.47 1.91 -3.37
CA GLU A 70 -10.62 0.90 -4.01
C GLU A 70 -9.61 0.31 -3.01
N LYS A 71 -8.89 1.17 -2.29
CA LYS A 71 -7.89 0.76 -1.30
C LYS A 71 -8.49 -0.11 -0.20
N LEU A 72 -9.63 0.29 0.36
CA LEU A 72 -10.33 -0.47 1.38
C LEU A 72 -10.83 -1.81 0.83
N THR A 73 -11.40 -1.82 -0.37
CA THR A 73 -11.85 -3.07 -1.01
C THR A 73 -10.69 -4.05 -1.19
N ARG A 74 -9.53 -3.57 -1.64
CA ARG A 74 -8.32 -4.39 -1.78
C ARG A 74 -7.81 -4.89 -0.43
N ALA A 75 -7.77 -4.03 0.58
CA ALA A 75 -7.32 -4.39 1.93
C ALA A 75 -8.23 -5.47 2.57
N ILE A 76 -9.54 -5.36 2.40
CA ILE A 76 -10.50 -6.37 2.87
C ILE A 76 -10.19 -7.75 2.25
N VAL A 77 -9.91 -7.82 0.96
CA VAL A 77 -9.57 -9.10 0.29
C VAL A 77 -8.28 -9.71 0.87
N VAL A 78 -7.28 -8.90 1.19
CA VAL A 78 -6.05 -9.37 1.84
C VAL A 78 -6.36 -9.93 3.23
N ILE A 79 -7.10 -9.18 4.04
CA ILE A 79 -7.53 -9.60 5.38
C ILE A 79 -8.32 -10.92 5.32
N ASP A 80 -9.25 -11.05 4.37
CA ASP A 80 -10.04 -12.26 4.21
C ASP A 80 -9.17 -13.48 3.87
N ARG A 81 -8.16 -13.30 3.01
CA ARG A 81 -7.20 -14.36 2.68
C ARG A 81 -6.37 -14.75 3.90
N GLU A 82 -5.81 -13.79 4.61
CA GLU A 82 -5.01 -14.04 5.83
C GLU A 82 -5.85 -14.70 6.93
N THR A 83 -7.11 -14.28 7.07
CA THR A 83 -8.06 -14.87 8.02
C THR A 83 -8.32 -16.33 7.68
N GLN A 84 -8.61 -16.64 6.41
CA GLN A 84 -8.82 -18.02 5.96
C GLN A 84 -7.57 -18.87 6.14
N GLU A 85 -6.38 -18.34 5.85
CA GLU A 85 -5.13 -19.05 6.04
C GLU A 85 -4.84 -19.34 7.51
N THR A 86 -5.04 -18.34 8.38
CA THR A 86 -4.90 -18.48 9.82
C THR A 86 -5.87 -19.52 10.37
N GLN A 87 -7.12 -19.51 9.90
CA GLN A 87 -8.14 -20.50 10.28
C GLN A 87 -7.73 -21.93 9.87
N ARG A 88 -7.27 -22.12 8.62
CA ARG A 88 -6.77 -23.43 8.15
C ARG A 88 -5.60 -23.92 8.98
N ARG A 89 -4.66 -23.03 9.33
CA ARG A 89 -3.53 -23.38 10.21
C ARG A 89 -4.00 -23.78 11.59
N TYR A 90 -4.94 -23.03 12.17
CA TYR A 90 -5.54 -23.36 13.45
C TYR A 90 -6.17 -24.77 13.44
N GLU A 91 -6.96 -25.10 12.43
CA GLU A 91 -7.58 -26.43 12.29
C GLU A 91 -6.55 -27.56 12.18
N GLN A 92 -5.46 -27.33 11.45
CA GLN A 92 -4.35 -28.29 11.34
C GLN A 92 -3.61 -28.48 12.67
N LEU A 93 -3.42 -27.40 13.44
CA LEU A 93 -2.84 -27.45 14.79
C LEU A 93 -3.75 -28.23 15.74
N GLN A 94 -5.07 -27.98 15.73
CA GLN A 94 -6.02 -28.72 16.54
C GLN A 94 -6.02 -30.22 16.19
N THR A 95 -6.06 -30.57 14.91
CA THR A 95 -5.99 -31.96 14.47
C THR A 95 -4.72 -32.66 14.98
N THR A 96 -3.57 -31.97 14.91
CA THR A 96 -2.29 -32.51 15.41
C THR A 96 -2.30 -32.67 16.93
N ARG A 97 -2.84 -31.68 17.65
CA ARG A 97 -2.99 -31.72 19.10
C ARG A 97 -3.86 -32.88 19.56
N GLU A 98 -5.03 -33.07 18.94
CA GLU A 98 -5.93 -34.18 19.25
C GLU A 98 -5.27 -35.54 19.00
N SER A 99 -4.49 -35.65 17.92
CA SER A 99 -3.72 -36.86 17.62
C SER A 99 -2.71 -37.16 18.74
N PHE A 100 -1.94 -36.16 19.16
CA PHE A 100 -0.99 -36.31 20.27
C PHE A 100 -1.67 -36.65 21.59
N GLN A 101 -2.80 -36.02 21.91
CA GLN A 101 -3.56 -36.31 23.12
C GLN A 101 -4.08 -37.75 23.13
N ARG A 102 -4.56 -38.26 21.98
CA ARG A 102 -5.01 -39.65 21.84
C ARG A 102 -3.88 -40.63 22.14
N HIS A 103 -2.72 -40.47 21.50
CA HIS A 103 -1.59 -41.36 21.70
C HIS A 103 -0.98 -41.24 23.10
N LEU A 104 -0.96 -40.04 23.69
CA LEU A 104 -0.56 -39.85 25.08
C LEU A 104 -1.49 -40.60 26.03
N GLY A 105 -2.80 -40.53 25.80
CA GLY A 105 -3.79 -41.29 26.57
C GLY A 105 -3.57 -42.81 26.49
N ILE A 106 -3.27 -43.34 25.29
CA ILE A 106 -2.95 -44.76 25.12
C ILE A 106 -1.71 -45.13 25.94
N LEU A 107 -0.63 -44.34 25.83
CA LEU A 107 0.62 -44.61 26.55
C LEU A 107 0.44 -44.53 28.08
N ASP A 108 -0.41 -43.64 28.59
CA ASP A 108 -0.70 -43.50 30.01
C ASP A 108 -1.42 -44.74 30.59
N THR A 109 -2.18 -45.47 29.76
CA THR A 109 -2.83 -46.73 30.19
C THR A 109 -1.88 -47.91 30.31
N ILE A 110 -0.66 -47.81 29.76
CA ILE A 110 0.32 -48.91 29.78
C ILE A 110 0.89 -49.02 31.20
N ASN A 111 0.46 -50.06 31.93
CA ASN A 111 0.94 -50.35 33.28
C ASN A 111 1.58 -51.74 33.38
N PRO A 112 2.91 -51.85 33.20
CA PRO A 112 3.62 -53.13 33.23
C PRO A 112 3.53 -53.88 34.56
N LYS A 113 3.22 -53.18 35.67
CA LYS A 113 3.13 -53.78 37.01
C LYS A 113 1.81 -54.51 37.25
N ALA A 114 0.79 -54.25 36.42
CA ALA A 114 -0.53 -54.86 36.54
C ALA A 114 -0.68 -56.14 35.70
N TRP A 115 0.32 -56.49 34.88
CA TRP A 115 0.25 -57.63 33.97
C TRP A 115 0.50 -58.97 34.67
N ASP A 116 -0.28 -59.99 34.28
CA ASP A 116 -0.05 -61.37 34.70
C ASP A 116 1.19 -61.96 34.01
N LYS A 117 1.96 -62.79 34.72
CA LYS A 117 3.21 -63.38 34.22
C LYS A 117 2.99 -64.28 33.01
N ALA A 118 1.84 -64.95 32.92
CA ALA A 118 1.51 -65.81 31.79
C ALA A 118 1.15 -65.01 30.52
N ALA A 119 0.61 -63.78 30.68
CA ALA A 119 0.25 -62.89 29.58
C ALA A 119 1.37 -61.89 29.21
N LEU A 120 2.43 -61.82 30.02
CA LEU A 120 3.49 -60.83 29.91
C LEU A 120 4.10 -60.68 28.50
N PRO A 121 4.48 -61.76 27.78
CA PRO A 121 5.07 -61.61 26.45
C PRO A 121 4.10 -60.95 25.45
N ARG A 122 2.80 -61.28 25.56
CA ARG A 122 1.76 -60.74 24.68
C ARG A 122 1.50 -59.26 24.95
N GLU A 123 1.34 -58.89 26.23
CA GLU A 123 1.09 -57.49 26.61
C GLU A 123 2.30 -56.60 26.32
N LEU A 124 3.53 -57.14 26.44
CA LEU A 124 4.75 -56.43 26.07
C LEU A 124 4.80 -56.16 24.56
N SER A 125 4.56 -57.18 23.71
CA SER A 125 4.51 -56.99 22.26
C SER A 125 3.43 -56.00 21.84
N ARG A 126 2.25 -56.05 22.47
CA ARG A 126 1.18 -55.09 22.22
C ARG A 126 1.60 -53.66 22.58
N SER A 127 2.11 -53.47 23.79
CA SER A 127 2.51 -52.15 24.30
C SER A 127 3.66 -51.53 23.51
N LEU A 128 4.60 -52.35 23.03
CA LEU A 128 5.65 -51.90 22.12
C LEU A 128 5.07 -51.46 20.76
N GLY A 129 4.05 -52.14 20.26
CA GLY A 129 3.32 -51.71 19.06
C GLY A 129 2.65 -50.35 19.24
N GLU A 130 1.93 -50.15 20.35
CA GLU A 130 1.30 -48.85 20.68
C GLU A 130 2.35 -47.72 20.82
N LEU A 131 3.52 -48.05 21.37
CA LEU A 131 4.65 -47.10 21.48
C LEU A 131 5.23 -46.73 20.12
N ASP A 132 5.44 -47.71 19.24
CA ASP A 132 5.95 -47.46 17.90
C ASP A 132 4.95 -46.66 17.07
N GLU A 133 3.65 -46.96 17.18
CA GLU A 133 2.59 -46.18 16.52
C GLU A 133 2.57 -44.73 17.01
N ALA A 134 2.63 -44.51 18.32
CA ALA A 134 2.72 -43.16 18.91
C ALA A 134 3.96 -42.41 18.43
N ARG A 135 5.11 -43.09 18.27
CA ARG A 135 6.35 -42.48 17.76
C ARG A 135 6.20 -42.05 16.30
N VAL A 136 5.63 -42.90 15.45
CA VAL A 136 5.40 -42.58 14.03
C VAL A 136 4.48 -41.37 13.90
N GLU A 137 3.38 -41.35 14.65
CA GLU A 137 2.43 -40.23 14.59
C GLU A 137 3.04 -38.94 15.17
N TYR A 138 3.90 -39.03 16.19
CA TYR A 138 4.65 -37.89 16.71
C TYR A 138 5.58 -37.28 15.65
N GLU A 139 6.42 -38.08 14.98
CA GLU A 139 7.32 -37.56 13.95
C GLU A 139 6.55 -36.96 12.76
N LYS A 140 5.44 -37.60 12.37
CA LYS A 140 4.55 -37.09 11.33
C LYS A 140 3.93 -35.75 11.72
N GLY A 141 3.43 -35.63 12.95
CA GLY A 141 2.89 -34.38 13.49
C GLY A 141 3.96 -33.29 13.55
N ARG A 142 5.16 -33.61 14.05
CA ARG A 142 6.30 -32.67 14.12
C ARG A 142 6.73 -32.18 12.74
N SER A 143 6.79 -33.07 11.75
CA SER A 143 7.09 -32.71 10.36
C SER A 143 6.06 -31.75 9.77
N ARG A 144 4.75 -31.99 10.00
CA ARG A 144 3.67 -31.09 9.57
C ARG A 144 3.79 -29.70 10.20
N LEU A 145 4.09 -29.62 11.50
CA LEU A 145 4.30 -28.35 12.20
C LEU A 145 5.48 -27.56 11.64
N ASN A 146 6.61 -28.24 11.40
CA ASN A 146 7.80 -27.61 10.82
C ASN A 146 7.57 -27.12 9.39
N ALA A 147 6.85 -27.90 8.57
CA ALA A 147 6.51 -27.49 7.21
C ALA A 147 5.63 -26.22 7.18
N GLN A 148 4.70 -26.09 8.12
CA GLN A 148 3.87 -24.87 8.26
C GLN A 148 4.68 -23.66 8.74
N ALA A 149 5.60 -23.86 9.69
CA ALA A 149 6.48 -22.79 10.17
C ALA A 149 7.41 -22.29 9.05
N ALA A 150 7.92 -23.19 8.21
CA ALA A 150 8.72 -22.83 7.05
C ALA A 150 7.90 -22.07 5.99
N ALA A 151 6.64 -22.49 5.73
CA ALA A 151 5.76 -21.79 4.80
C ALA A 151 5.49 -20.33 5.21
N GLN A 152 5.41 -20.05 6.52
CA GLN A 152 5.25 -18.70 7.07
C GLN A 152 6.45 -17.78 6.84
N MET A 153 7.65 -18.34 6.81
CA MET A 153 8.87 -17.55 6.60
C MET A 153 9.10 -17.19 5.12
N VAL A 154 8.38 -17.84 4.20
CA VAL A 154 8.59 -17.72 2.76
C VAL A 154 7.57 -16.81 2.09
N GLU A 155 6.39 -16.54 2.67
CA GLU A 155 5.53 -15.46 2.16
C GLU A 155 6.13 -14.10 2.58
N PRO A 156 6.67 -13.30 1.64
CA PRO A 156 7.04 -11.94 1.95
C PRO A 156 5.75 -11.13 2.02
N ASP A 157 5.61 -10.42 3.13
CA ASP A 157 4.64 -9.38 3.40
C ASP A 157 4.45 -8.47 2.17
N SER A 158 3.43 -8.75 1.37
CA SER A 158 3.06 -7.96 0.19
C SER A 158 2.11 -6.83 0.56
N ALA A 159 1.96 -6.52 1.86
CA ALA A 159 1.04 -5.52 2.37
C ALA A 159 1.73 -4.25 2.93
N ALA A 160 3.07 -4.19 2.95
CA ALA A 160 3.81 -3.05 3.51
C ALA A 160 4.41 -2.11 2.46
N THR A 161 3.57 -1.54 1.58
CA THR A 161 3.91 -0.28 0.87
C THR A 161 2.67 0.59 0.71
N VAL A 162 2.19 1.14 1.81
CA VAL A 162 1.31 2.30 1.81
C VAL A 162 1.90 3.30 2.78
N GLU A 163 2.64 4.28 2.24
CA GLU A 163 2.64 5.71 2.60
C GLU A 163 3.94 6.40 2.17
N ALA A 164 3.75 7.53 1.48
CA ALA A 164 4.59 8.72 1.41
C ALA A 164 5.91 8.72 0.62
N GLY A 165 5.87 9.44 -0.51
CA GLY A 165 6.99 10.26 -0.98
C GLY A 165 7.66 9.73 -2.25
N GLY A 166 7.51 10.47 -3.34
CA GLY A 166 8.03 10.13 -4.66
C GLY A 166 9.46 9.60 -4.65
N PHE A 167 9.61 8.34 -5.00
CA PHE A 167 10.71 7.80 -5.77
C PHE A 167 10.09 6.78 -6.71
N GLU A 168 10.40 6.90 -8.00
CA GLU A 168 10.04 5.90 -8.99
C GLU A 168 10.47 4.52 -8.46
N ALA A 169 9.48 3.71 -8.11
CA ALA A 169 9.67 2.30 -7.86
C ALA A 169 9.92 1.64 -9.24
N GLU A 170 11.14 1.80 -9.74
CA GLU A 170 11.68 0.90 -10.75
C GLU A 170 11.50 -0.52 -10.21
N PRO A 171 10.85 -1.43 -10.98
CA PRO A 171 10.66 -2.80 -10.55
C PRO A 171 12.03 -3.36 -10.18
N GLN A 172 12.20 -3.78 -8.93
CA GLN A 172 13.50 -4.19 -8.40
C GLN A 172 14.05 -5.34 -9.25
N ASN A 173 14.87 -4.98 -10.23
CA ASN A 173 15.40 -5.87 -11.24
C ASN A 173 16.29 -6.92 -10.58
N PHE A 174 16.34 -8.11 -11.18
CA PHE A 174 17.23 -9.23 -10.80
C PHE A 174 18.66 -8.79 -10.45
N ALA A 175 19.17 -7.74 -11.10
CA ALA A 175 20.47 -7.14 -10.83
C ALA A 175 20.60 -6.54 -9.41
N TYR A 176 19.55 -5.98 -8.83
CA TYR A 176 19.53 -5.49 -7.45
C TYR A 176 19.67 -6.65 -6.45
N TRP A 177 18.88 -7.71 -6.62
CA TRP A 177 18.95 -8.91 -5.79
C TRP A 177 20.30 -9.63 -5.92
N LEU A 178 20.86 -9.68 -7.13
CA LEU A 178 22.22 -10.21 -7.36
C LEU A 178 23.30 -9.35 -6.67
N LYS A 179 23.17 -8.02 -6.73
CA LYS A 179 24.12 -7.09 -6.09
C LYS A 179 24.02 -7.13 -4.56
N ALA A 180 22.81 -7.30 -4.02
CA ALA A 180 22.58 -7.50 -2.60
C ALA A 180 23.16 -8.83 -2.10
N GLY A 181 22.95 -9.93 -2.84
CA GLY A 181 23.55 -11.24 -2.55
C GLY A 181 25.09 -11.21 -2.63
N LEU A 182 25.64 -10.50 -3.61
CA LEU A 182 27.10 -10.30 -3.71
C LEU A 182 27.63 -9.48 -2.53
N ALA A 183 26.95 -8.40 -2.14
CA ALA A 183 27.38 -7.54 -1.04
C ALA A 183 27.45 -8.28 0.31
N PHE A 184 26.53 -9.22 0.56
CA PHE A 184 26.53 -10.01 1.80
C PHE A 184 27.62 -11.09 1.83
N THR A 185 27.98 -11.64 0.67
CA THR A 185 28.99 -12.71 0.56
C THR A 185 30.43 -12.19 0.40
N LEU A 186 30.60 -10.93 -0.04
CA LEU A 186 31.90 -10.29 -0.27
C LEU A 186 32.82 -10.21 0.98
N PRO A 187 32.35 -9.77 2.17
CA PRO A 187 33.24 -9.74 3.34
C PRO A 187 33.69 -11.15 3.76
N LEU A 188 32.84 -12.17 3.57
CA LEU A 188 33.18 -13.56 3.88
C LEU A 188 34.20 -14.14 2.90
N THR A 189 34.04 -13.88 1.60
CA THR A 189 34.96 -14.37 0.57
C THR A 189 36.32 -13.69 0.67
N VAL A 190 36.38 -12.38 0.93
CA VAL A 190 37.64 -11.66 1.16
C VAL A 190 38.34 -12.19 2.41
N ALA A 191 37.63 -12.41 3.51
CA ALA A 191 38.20 -12.99 4.72
C ALA A 191 38.77 -14.40 4.47
N ALA A 192 38.03 -15.26 3.76
CA ALA A 192 38.49 -16.60 3.39
C ALA A 192 39.75 -16.56 2.51
N PHE A 193 39.82 -15.62 1.56
CA PHE A 193 40.97 -15.45 0.69
C PHE A 193 42.21 -14.96 1.46
N LEU A 194 42.04 -14.02 2.40
CA LEU A 194 43.12 -13.54 3.26
C LEU A 194 43.67 -14.65 4.16
N ILE A 195 42.78 -15.45 4.75
CA ILE A 195 43.17 -16.61 5.56
C ILE A 195 43.94 -17.63 4.70
N PHE A 196 43.46 -17.91 3.49
CA PHE A 196 44.13 -18.82 2.56
C PHE A 196 45.53 -18.33 2.18
N ILE A 197 45.68 -17.04 1.85
CA ILE A 197 47.00 -16.44 1.55
C ILE A 197 47.92 -16.52 2.77
N ALA A 198 47.42 -16.22 3.97
CA ALA A 198 48.21 -16.31 5.20
C ALA A 198 48.69 -17.75 5.47
N LEU A 199 47.85 -18.75 5.22
CA LEU A 199 48.23 -20.17 5.35
C LEU A 199 49.29 -20.57 4.32
N VAL A 200 49.17 -20.14 3.07
CA VAL A 200 50.15 -20.42 2.02
C VAL A 200 51.50 -19.77 2.35
N LEU A 201 51.50 -18.51 2.81
CA LEU A 201 52.73 -17.81 3.22
C LEU A 201 53.38 -18.44 4.45
N LEU A 202 52.59 -18.92 5.41
CA LEU A 202 53.10 -19.65 6.58
C LEU A 202 53.70 -21.01 6.19
N ALA A 203 53.12 -21.67 5.18
CA ALA A 203 53.59 -22.95 4.67
C ALA A 203 54.85 -22.82 3.80
N THR A 204 55.05 -21.70 3.11
CA THR A 204 56.27 -21.44 2.31
C THR A 204 57.41 -20.83 3.13
N ALA A 205 57.13 -20.26 4.30
CA ALA A 205 58.12 -19.75 5.25
C ALA A 205 58.69 -20.81 6.21
N ARG A 206 58.29 -22.08 6.05
CA ARG A 206 58.74 -23.25 6.82
C ARG A 206 59.62 -24.14 5.97
#